data_AF-A0A7L3FJT6-F1
#
_entry.id   AF-A0A7L3FJT6-F1
#
_cell.length_a   1.000
_cell.length_b   1.000
_cell.length_c   1.000
_cell.angle_alpha   90.00
_cell.angle_beta   90.00
_cell.angle_gamma   90.00
#
_symmetry.space_group_name_H-M   'P 1'
#
loop_
_entity.id
_entity.type
_entity.pdbx_description
1 polymer ?
#
loop_
_entity_poly.entity_id
_entity_poly.type
_entity_poly.pdbx_seq_one_letter_code
_entity_poly.pdbx_strand_id
1 'polypeptide(L)'
;LYFRCVQPELKSLAVGLYTLIMRMLAGLPAPVYFGALIDKTCLKWGSTSCGQRGACRLYNSDAYRYVYLGLSAVLRGPSYLIAILFYILVKKHFQNKNSSPVENGGREDVPMNKEDNCKIKERLPGFSDGENESCI
;
A
#
# COMPACT_ATOMS: atom_id res chain seq x y z
N LEU A 1 -6.24 -12.83 -2.41
CA LEU A 1 -7.69 -12.88 -2.72
C LEU A 1 -8.05 -12.21 -4.06
N TYR A 2 -7.39 -11.13 -4.48
CA TYR A 2 -7.69 -10.37 -5.71
C TYR A 2 -7.52 -11.15 -7.04
N PHE A 3 -6.62 -12.13 -7.09
CA PHE A 3 -6.28 -12.83 -8.33
C PHE A 3 -7.19 -14.02 -8.68
N ARG A 4 -8.08 -14.46 -7.78
CA ARG A 4 -8.85 -15.71 -7.95
C ARG A 4 -10.19 -15.55 -8.67
N CYS A 5 -10.59 -14.34 -9.06
CA CYS A 5 -11.93 -14.08 -9.61
C CYS A 5 -11.94 -13.21 -10.88
N VAL A 6 -10.80 -13.01 -11.53
CA VAL A 6 -10.70 -12.20 -12.78
C VAL A 6 -10.17 -13.10 -13.90
N GLN A 7 -10.78 -13.06 -15.09
CA GLN A 7 -10.30 -13.74 -16.30
C GLN A 7 -8.83 -13.35 -16.59
N PRO A 8 -7.93 -14.28 -16.98
CA PRO A 8 -6.50 -14.00 -17.15
C PRO A 8 -6.18 -12.87 -18.13
N GLU A 9 -7.03 -12.63 -19.13
CA GLU A 9 -6.77 -11.68 -20.20
C GLU A 9 -6.97 -10.20 -19.82
N LEU A 10 -7.85 -9.89 -18.85
CA LEU A 10 -8.12 -8.51 -18.43
C LEU A 10 -7.29 -8.06 -17.22
N LYS A 11 -6.48 -8.95 -16.63
CA LYS A 11 -5.66 -8.64 -15.45
C LYS A 11 -4.60 -7.58 -15.74
N SER A 12 -3.91 -7.69 -16.88
CA SER A 12 -2.88 -6.74 -17.29
C SER A 12 -3.47 -5.36 -17.60
N LEU A 13 -4.63 -5.33 -18.26
CA LEU A 13 -5.39 -4.11 -18.54
C LEU A 13 -5.82 -3.41 -17.25
N ALA A 14 -6.38 -4.16 -16.28
CA ALA A 14 -6.83 -3.61 -15.01
C ALA A 14 -5.67 -3.02 -14.18
N VAL A 15 -4.53 -3.70 -14.11
CA VAL A 15 -3.34 -3.19 -13.43
C VAL A 15 -2.78 -1.95 -14.15
N GLY A 16 -2.77 -1.95 -15.48
CA GLY A 16 -2.38 -0.80 -16.29
C GLY A 16 -3.27 0.42 -16.03
N LEU A 17 -4.58 0.25 -16.06
CA LEU A 17 -5.55 1.32 -15.79
C LEU A 17 -5.46 1.82 -14.35
N TYR A 18 -5.36 0.91 -13.37
CA TYR A 18 -5.16 1.26 -11.97
C TYR A 18 -3.88 2.09 -11.79
N THR A 19 -2.78 1.66 -12.41
CA THR A 19 -1.51 2.38 -12.37
C THR A 19 -1.62 3.75 -13.03
N LEU A 20 -2.31 3.85 -14.16
CA LEU A 20 -2.52 5.11 -14.88
C LEU A 20 -3.35 6.09 -14.04
N ILE A 21 -4.46 5.64 -13.45
CA ILE A 21 -5.29 6.44 -12.56
C ILE A 21 -4.47 6.92 -11.36
N MET A 22 -3.74 6.01 -10.70
CA MET A 22 -2.89 6.37 -9.56
C MET A 22 -1.78 7.36 -9.95
N ARG A 23 -1.18 7.21 -11.14
CA ARG A 23 -0.19 8.17 -11.65
C ARG A 23 -0.80 9.53 -12.01
N MET A 24 -2.01 9.56 -12.54
CA MET A 24 -2.69 10.84 -12.81
C MET A 24 -3.05 11.54 -11.49
N LEU A 25 -3.65 10.80 -10.55
CA LEU A 25 -4.13 11.36 -9.28
C LEU A 25 -3.03 11.67 -8.27
N ALA A 26 -1.89 10.97 -8.28
CA ALA A 26 -0.78 11.24 -7.37
C ALA A 26 0.41 11.89 -8.06
N GLY A 27 0.70 11.48 -9.30
CA GLY A 27 1.89 11.89 -10.04
C GLY A 27 1.79 13.25 -10.72
N LEU A 28 0.59 13.78 -10.99
CA LEU A 28 0.41 15.17 -11.44
C LEU A 28 0.34 16.18 -10.28
N PRO A 29 -0.46 15.96 -9.21
CA PRO A 29 -0.49 16.93 -8.12
C PRO A 29 0.79 16.93 -7.30
N ALA A 30 1.56 15.84 -7.28
CA ALA A 30 2.87 15.84 -6.62
C ALA A 30 3.79 16.96 -7.18
N PRO A 31 4.23 16.97 -8.44
CA PRO A 31 5.13 18.00 -8.95
C PRO A 31 4.53 19.41 -8.88
N VAL A 32 3.21 19.57 -9.01
CA VAL A 32 2.55 20.87 -8.85
C VAL A 32 2.64 21.35 -7.39
N TYR A 33 2.32 20.49 -6.44
CA TYR A 33 2.38 20.80 -5.01
C TYR A 33 3.82 21.02 -4.56
N PHE A 34 4.73 20.12 -4.93
CA PHE A 34 6.17 20.27 -4.66
C PHE A 34 6.71 21.55 -5.30
N GLY A 35 6.31 21.89 -6.53
CA GLY A 35 6.71 23.14 -7.19
C GLY A 35 6.24 24.38 -6.42
N ALA A 36 4.94 24.45 -6.09
CA ALA A 36 4.38 25.56 -5.32
C ALA A 36 4.98 25.66 -3.90
N LEU A 37 5.37 24.54 -3.31
CA LEU A 37 5.99 24.47 -2.00
C LEU A 37 7.45 24.94 -2.04
N ILE A 38 8.19 24.60 -3.11
CA ILE A 38 9.54 25.11 -3.36
C ILE A 38 9.50 26.63 -3.59
N ASP A 39 8.49 27.12 -4.30
CA ASP A 39 8.28 28.56 -4.51
C ASP A 39 8.12 29.34 -3.20
N LYS A 40 7.64 28.71 -2.11
CA LYS A 40 7.59 29.32 -0.77
C LYS A 40 8.98 29.59 -0.18
N THR A 41 9.98 28.81 -0.59
CA THR A 41 11.37 28.97 -0.11
C THR A 41 12.17 29.98 -0.94
N CYS A 42 11.53 30.60 -1.93
CA CYS A 42 12.16 31.59 -2.79
C CYS A 42 12.52 32.87 -2.01
N LEU A 43 13.80 33.25 -2.07
CA LEU A 43 14.32 34.50 -1.52
C LEU A 43 14.29 35.62 -2.56
N LYS A 44 14.57 35.31 -3.83
CA LYS A 44 14.63 36.30 -4.91
C LYS A 44 13.99 35.79 -6.19
N TRP A 45 12.91 36.46 -6.59
CA TRP A 45 12.21 36.23 -7.85
C TRP A 45 12.97 36.86 -9.01
N GLY A 46 13.00 36.16 -10.15
CA GLY A 46 13.39 36.75 -11.43
C GLY A 46 12.32 37.74 -11.91
N SER A 47 12.74 38.76 -12.64
CA SER A 47 11.84 39.66 -13.37
C SER A 47 12.03 39.43 -14.86
N THR A 48 10.95 39.38 -15.62
CA THR A 48 10.99 39.40 -17.09
C THR A 48 11.32 40.81 -17.58
N SER A 49 11.66 40.95 -18.87
CA SER A 49 11.87 42.25 -19.53
C SER A 49 10.65 43.16 -19.42
N CYS A 50 9.45 42.59 -19.30
CA CYS A 50 8.20 43.33 -19.09
C CYS A 50 7.87 43.59 -17.61
N GLY A 51 8.79 43.34 -16.67
CA GLY A 51 8.58 43.58 -15.24
C GLY A 51 7.70 42.55 -14.52
N GLN A 52 7.32 41.45 -15.19
CA GLN A 52 6.50 40.41 -14.57
C GLN A 52 7.36 39.44 -13.76
N ARG A 53 6.74 38.83 -12.73
CA ARG A 53 7.38 37.80 -11.90
C ARG A 53 7.72 36.57 -12.76
N GLY A 54 9.00 36.31 -12.92
CA GLY A 54 9.54 35.13 -13.60
C GLY A 54 9.85 33.99 -12.63
N ALA A 55 10.69 33.05 -13.06
CA ALA A 55 11.14 31.95 -12.20
C ALA A 55 11.99 32.46 -11.01
N CYS A 56 11.93 31.76 -9.89
CA CYS A 56 12.79 32.07 -8.75
C CYS A 56 14.26 31.72 -9.04
N ARG A 57 15.18 32.63 -8.69
CA ARG A 57 16.63 32.48 -8.97
C ARG A 57 17.43 32.06 -7.73
N LEU A 58 16.94 32.38 -6.54
CA LEU A 58 17.62 32.08 -5.28
C LEU A 58 16.63 31.52 -4.26
N TYR A 59 16.93 30.31 -3.76
CA TYR A 59 16.13 29.59 -2.78
C TYR A 59 16.87 29.47 -1.45
N ASN A 60 16.12 29.49 -0.34
CA ASN A 60 16.68 29.22 0.98
C ASN A 60 16.89 27.71 1.16
N SER A 61 18.14 27.27 1.29
CA SER A 61 18.50 25.86 1.42
C SER A 61 18.00 25.21 2.71
N ASP A 62 17.97 25.94 3.83
CA ASP A 62 17.49 25.38 5.10
C ASP A 62 15.99 25.16 5.07
N ALA A 63 15.24 26.18 4.60
CA ALA A 63 13.80 26.05 4.43
C ALA A 63 13.44 24.91 3.47
N TYR A 64 14.17 24.77 2.36
CA TYR A 64 13.99 23.67 1.41
C TYR A 64 14.20 22.29 2.07
N ARG A 65 15.25 22.15 2.91
CA ARG A 65 15.50 20.90 3.65
C ARG A 65 14.35 20.55 4.58
N TYR A 66 13.88 21.50 5.39
CA TYR A 66 12.76 21.25 6.31
C TYR A 66 11.48 20.90 5.57
N VAL A 67 11.21 21.57 4.47
CA VAL A 67 10.07 21.29 3.60
C VAL A 67 10.13 19.87 3.02
N TYR A 68 11.27 19.48 2.46
CA TYR A 68 11.46 18.16 1.86
C TYR A 68 11.41 17.03 2.89
N LEU A 69 12.16 17.19 4.00
CA LEU A 69 12.21 16.22 5.09
C LEU A 69 10.85 16.12 5.81
N GLY A 70 10.22 17.26 6.09
CA GLY A 70 8.90 17.32 6.72
C GLY A 70 7.83 16.64 5.88
N LEU A 71 7.78 16.94 4.58
CA LEU A 71 6.81 16.32 3.67
C LEU A 71 7.05 14.82 3.52
N SER A 72 8.30 14.39 3.36
CA SER A 72 8.62 12.96 3.29
C SER A 72 8.29 12.22 4.59
N ALA A 73 8.52 12.85 5.75
CA ALA A 73 8.17 12.30 7.06
C ALA A 73 6.66 12.21 7.26
N VAL A 74 5.88 13.20 6.82
CA VAL A 74 4.40 13.15 6.90
C VAL A 74 3.82 12.10 5.96
N LEU A 75 4.37 11.95 4.75
CA LEU A 75 3.92 10.94 3.78
C LEU A 75 4.21 9.51 4.25
N ARG A 76 5.41 9.27 4.80
CA ARG A 76 5.83 7.91 5.20
C ARG A 76 5.57 7.58 6.66
N GLY A 77 5.50 8.59 7.53
CA GLY A 77 5.33 8.46 8.97
C GLY A 77 4.14 7.59 9.35
N PRO A 78 2.92 7.86 8.86
CA PRO A 78 1.74 7.05 9.17
C PRO A 78 1.91 5.59 8.79
N SER A 79 2.53 5.29 7.65
CA SER A 79 2.82 3.91 7.22
C SER A 79 3.71 3.19 8.22
N TYR A 80 4.80 3.83 8.65
CA TYR A 80 5.69 3.27 9.67
C TYR A 80 4.99 3.13 11.02
N LEU A 81 4.19 4.11 11.45
CA LEU A 81 3.44 4.05 12.70
C LEU A 81 2.48 2.87 12.71
N ILE A 82 1.70 2.68 11.64
CA ILE A 82 0.79 1.54 11.50
C ILE A 82 1.56 0.22 11.52
N ALA A 83 2.68 0.13 10.81
CA ALA A 83 3.51 -1.06 10.79
C ALA A 83 4.08 -1.41 12.17
N ILE A 84 4.55 -0.40 12.93
CA ILE A 84 5.05 -0.57 14.30
C ILE A 84 3.92 -1.01 15.23
N LEU A 85 2.75 -0.36 15.16
CA LEU A 85 1.59 -0.75 15.97
C LEU A 85 1.16 -2.19 15.68
N PHE A 86 1.07 -2.57 14.40
CA PHE A 86 0.76 -3.93 13.99
C PHE A 86 1.79 -4.94 14.53
N TYR A 87 3.08 -4.62 14.42
CA TYR A 87 4.15 -5.45 14.97
C TYR A 87 4.02 -5.64 16.49
N ILE A 88 3.73 -4.57 17.24
CA ILE A 88 3.52 -4.63 18.69
C ILE A 88 2.30 -5.50 19.03
N LEU A 89 1.18 -5.33 18.31
CA LEU A 89 -0.03 -6.13 18.52
C LEU A 89 0.20 -7.63 18.28
N VAL A 90 0.90 -7.97 17.20
CA VAL A 90 1.25 -9.35 16.88
C VAL A 90 2.16 -9.93 17.96
N LYS A 91 3.21 -9.21 18.35
CA LYS A 91 4.13 -9.65 19.41
C LYS A 91 3.41 -9.87 20.74
N LYS A 92 2.49 -8.96 21.11
CA LYS A 92 1.67 -9.09 22.33
C LYS A 92 0.75 -10.31 22.27
N HIS A 93 0.12 -10.58 21.13
CA HIS A 93 -0.75 -11.75 20.96
C HIS A 93 0.05 -13.07 21.03
N PHE A 94 1.26 -13.13 20.47
CA PHE A 94 2.15 -14.29 20.60
C PHE A 94 2.64 -14.50 22.03
N GLN A 95 3.03 -13.43 22.74
CA GLN A 95 3.42 -13.57 24.15
C GLN A 95 2.26 -13.96 25.06
N ASN A 96 1.05 -13.46 24.81
CA ASN A 96 -0.15 -13.87 25.54
C ASN A 96 -0.48 -15.36 25.32
N LYS A 97 -0.27 -15.88 24.10
CA LYS A 97 -0.39 -17.33 23.83
C LYS A 97 0.69 -18.16 24.53
N ASN A 98 1.90 -17.63 24.67
CA ASN A 98 3.00 -18.32 25.37
C ASN A 98 2.89 -18.27 26.91
N SER A 99 2.06 -17.37 27.46
CA SER A 99 1.80 -17.26 28.91
C SER A 99 0.56 -18.03 29.37
N SER A 100 -0.17 -18.69 28.45
CA SER A 100 -1.17 -19.71 28.74
C SER A 100 -0.89 -20.96 27.89
N PRO A 101 0.14 -21.76 28.26
CA PRO A 101 -0.17 -23.08 28.81
C PRO A 101 0.92 -23.56 29.79
N VAL A 102 0.64 -23.49 31.09
CA VAL A 102 1.22 -24.41 32.08
C VAL A 102 0.08 -24.92 32.95
N GLU A 103 -0.74 -25.80 32.39
CA GLU A 103 -1.34 -26.89 33.17
C GLU A 103 -1.48 -28.13 32.26
N ASN A 104 -0.59 -29.08 32.54
CA ASN A 104 -0.63 -30.52 32.30
C ASN A 104 -1.09 -31.10 30.94
N GLY A 105 -0.14 -31.80 30.29
CA GLY A 105 -0.38 -33.19 29.89
C GLY A 105 -0.37 -33.52 28.40
N GLY A 106 0.84 -33.74 27.85
CA GLY A 106 1.17 -34.76 26.85
C GLY A 106 0.33 -34.94 25.57
N ARG A 107 0.93 -34.62 24.41
CA ARG A 107 1.24 -35.56 23.31
C ARG A 107 1.99 -34.83 22.19
N GLU A 108 2.88 -35.56 21.53
CA GLU A 108 3.52 -35.23 20.23
C GLU A 108 2.43 -34.77 19.23
N ASP A 109 2.67 -33.89 18.25
CA ASP A 109 3.00 -34.26 16.86
C ASP A 109 3.55 -33.08 16.00
N VAL A 110 4.50 -33.44 15.12
CA VAL A 110 5.08 -32.83 13.90
C VAL A 110 4.26 -31.76 13.13
N PRO A 111 4.89 -30.77 12.43
CA PRO A 111 4.20 -29.66 11.78
C PRO A 111 3.47 -30.11 10.50
N MET A 112 2.21 -29.69 10.29
CA MET A 112 1.49 -29.99 9.05
C MET A 112 0.73 -28.80 8.43
N ASN A 113 1.24 -28.44 7.25
CA ASN A 113 0.66 -27.97 5.99
C ASN A 113 -0.81 -27.48 5.93
N LYS A 114 -1.00 -26.39 5.17
CA LYS A 114 -2.22 -25.67 4.79
C LYS A 114 -3.14 -26.46 3.82
N GLU A 115 -2.94 -27.76 3.67
CA GLU A 115 -3.62 -28.63 2.71
C GLU A 115 -5.05 -29.02 3.15
N ASP A 116 -5.37 -28.88 4.44
CA ASP A 116 -6.65 -29.34 5.02
C ASP A 116 -7.86 -28.43 4.78
N ASN A 117 -7.65 -27.15 4.44
CA ASN A 117 -8.79 -26.25 4.17
C ASN A 117 -9.45 -26.48 2.80
N CYS A 118 -8.83 -27.27 1.91
CA CYS A 118 -9.36 -27.54 0.58
C CYS A 118 -10.33 -28.74 0.56
N LYS A 119 -10.18 -29.72 1.47
CA LYS A 119 -10.99 -30.95 1.45
C LYS A 119 -12.39 -30.81 2.06
N ILE A 120 -12.65 -29.75 2.82
CA ILE A 120 -13.94 -29.58 3.54
C ILE A 120 -15.08 -29.16 2.60
N LYS A 121 -14.80 -28.56 1.43
CA LYS A 121 -15.86 -28.09 0.52
C LYS A 121 -16.42 -29.17 -0.42
N GLU A 122 -15.76 -30.34 -0.49
CA GLU A 122 -16.12 -31.44 -1.40
C GLU A 122 -17.15 -32.43 -0.83
N ARG A 123 -17.70 -32.23 0.38
CA ARG A 123 -18.52 -33.25 1.06
C ARG A 123 -19.83 -32.71 1.62
N LEU A 124 -20.84 -32.61 0.75
CA LEU A 124 -22.31 -32.79 0.90
C LEU A 124 -23.19 -31.69 0.23
N PRO A 125 -24.41 -32.04 -0.28
CA PRO A 125 -24.69 -31.97 -1.71
C PRO A 125 -26.01 -31.24 -2.07
N GLY A 126 -26.18 -30.92 -3.35
CA GLY A 126 -27.50 -30.89 -4.01
C GLY A 126 -28.16 -29.53 -4.20
N PHE A 127 -27.89 -28.90 -5.36
CA PHE A 127 -28.95 -28.64 -6.34
C PHE A 127 -28.30 -28.57 -7.73
N SER A 128 -28.54 -29.61 -8.53
CA SER A 128 -28.16 -29.68 -9.95
C SER A 128 -29.12 -28.84 -10.78
N ASP A 129 -28.60 -28.23 -11.82
CA ASP A 129 -29.02 -28.46 -13.22
C ASP A 129 -27.70 -28.36 -14.01
N GLY A 130 -27.19 -29.43 -14.65
CA GLY A 130 -27.60 -29.84 -16.00
C GLY A 130 -27.39 -28.67 -16.96
N GLU A 131 -26.41 -28.59 -17.86
CA GLU A 131 -25.95 -29.58 -18.82
C GLU A 131 -24.72 -29.00 -19.57
N ASN A 132 -23.93 -29.90 -20.17
CA ASN A 132 -23.08 -29.77 -21.38
C ASN A 132 -22.10 -28.58 -21.64
N GLU A 133 -20.84 -29.00 -21.85
CA GLU A 133 -19.90 -28.60 -22.91
C GLU A 133 -19.95 -27.16 -23.47
N SER A 134 -18.84 -26.45 -23.35
CA SER A 134 -17.97 -26.22 -24.51
C SER A 134 -16.76 -25.35 -24.11
N CYS A 135 -15.56 -25.79 -24.53
CA CYS A 135 -14.45 -24.87 -24.71
C CYS A 135 -14.79 -23.92 -25.86
N ILE A 136 -14.96 -22.63 -25.56
CA ILE A 136 -14.56 -21.51 -26.42
C ILE A 136 -13.93 -20.44 -25.51
#